data_AF-A0A661E9K0-F1
#
_entry.id   AF-A0A661E9K0-F1
#
_cell.length_a   1.000
_cell.length_b   1.000
_cell.length_c   1.000
_cell.angle_alpha   90.00
_cell.angle_beta   90.00
_cell.angle_gamma   90.00
#
_symmetry.space_group_name_H-M   'P 1'
#
loop_
_entity.id
_entity.type
_entity.pdbx_description
1 polymer ?
#
loop_
_entity_poly.entity_id
_entity_poly.type
_entity_poly.pdbx_seq_one_letter_code
_entity_poly.pdbx_strand_id
1 'polypeptide(L)'
;METLVYYLPVGMVAGLIAGLLGLGGGVVIVPALVIVFPLLGIPNDLLMQLVVGTSLATIVPTSASAVYAHYRRGAVNWQLFRQLAPWMLIGAIVGGQIAHLLSSLALQRSFGIFVL
;
A
#
# COMPACT_ATOMS: atom_id res chain seq x y z
N MET A 1 -12.55 7.15 -20.63
CA MET A 1 -12.69 8.43 -19.88
C MET A 1 -13.70 8.30 -18.75
N GLU A 2 -14.84 7.64 -18.97
CA GLU A 2 -15.87 7.34 -17.94
C GLU A 2 -15.33 6.79 -16.60
N THR A 3 -14.38 5.84 -16.64
CA THR A 3 -13.85 5.18 -15.43
C THR A 3 -12.95 6.06 -14.56
N LEU A 4 -12.25 7.04 -15.16
CA LEU A 4 -11.33 7.93 -14.42
C LEU A 4 -12.07 8.83 -13.43
N VAL A 5 -13.30 9.22 -13.76
CA VAL A 5 -14.14 10.08 -12.92
C VAL A 5 -14.51 9.39 -11.60
N TYR A 6 -14.64 8.06 -11.60
CA TYR A 6 -14.92 7.28 -10.39
C TYR A 6 -13.68 7.06 -9.52
N TYR A 7 -12.49 6.87 -10.14
CA TYR A 7 -11.26 6.62 -9.39
C TYR A 7 -10.69 7.87 -8.70
N LEU A 8 -10.94 9.06 -9.24
CA LEU A 8 -10.46 10.34 -8.70
C LEU A 8 -10.96 10.65 -7.27
N PRO A 9 -12.28 10.67 -6.99
CA PRO A 9 -12.79 10.95 -5.64
C PRO A 9 -12.42 9.85 -4.64
N VAL A 10 -12.41 8.58 -5.07
CA VAL A 10 -11.98 7.45 -4.24
C VAL A 10 -10.50 7.59 -3.86
N GLY A 11 -9.64 7.92 -4.83
CA GLY A 11 -8.22 8.16 -4.58
C GLY A 11 -7.96 9.36 -3.67
N MET A 12 -8.74 10.44 -3.80
CA MET A 12 -8.64 11.62 -2.92
C MET A 12 -9.04 11.29 -1.48
N VAL A 13 -10.17 10.64 -1.26
CA VAL A 13 -10.66 10.27 0.08
C VAL A 13 -9.72 9.25 0.72
N ALA A 14 -9.31 8.22 -0.03
CA ALA A 14 -8.35 7.23 0.44
C ALA A 14 -7.00 7.88 0.79
N GLY A 15 -6.50 8.81 -0.04
CA GLY A 15 -5.26 9.54 0.20
C GLY A 15 -5.31 10.46 1.43
N LEU A 16 -6.44 11.13 1.68
CA LEU A 16 -6.65 11.92 2.88
C LEU A 16 -6.65 11.06 4.14
N ILE A 17 -7.40 9.94 4.15
CA ILE A 17 -7.44 9.02 5.29
C ILE A 17 -6.06 8.38 5.52
N ALA A 18 -5.37 8.00 4.44
CA ALA A 18 -4.01 7.48 4.49
C ALA A 18 -3.03 8.47 5.12
N GLY A 19 -3.12 9.75 4.75
CA GLY A 19 -2.27 10.82 5.27
C GLY A 19 -2.60 11.21 6.71
N LEU A 20 -3.88 11.20 7.10
CA LEU A 20 -4.31 11.51 8.47
C LEU A 20 -3.95 10.40 9.47
N LEU A 21 -4.12 9.14 9.07
CA LEU A 21 -3.83 7.99 9.95
C LEU A 21 -2.34 7.60 9.92
N GLY A 22 -1.58 8.05 8.93
CA GLY A 22 -0.15 7.70 8.78
C GLY A 22 0.10 6.23 8.39
N LEU A 23 -0.94 5.47 8.08
CA LEU A 23 -0.88 4.02 7.77
C LEU A 23 -0.60 3.72 6.29
N GLY A 24 -0.40 4.74 5.44
CA GLY A 24 -0.17 4.56 4.00
C GLY A 24 -1.42 4.16 3.19
N GLY A 25 -2.61 4.09 3.79
CA GLY A 25 -3.85 3.86 3.04
C GLY A 25 -4.11 2.41 2.65
N GLY A 26 -3.19 1.48 2.92
CA GLY A 26 -3.36 0.07 2.58
C GLY A 26 -4.58 -0.58 3.23
N VAL A 27 -4.95 -0.15 4.44
CA VAL A 27 -6.17 -0.61 5.13
C VAL A 27 -7.45 -0.26 4.35
N VAL A 28 -7.44 0.81 3.55
CA VAL A 28 -8.58 1.25 2.74
C VAL A 28 -8.48 0.75 1.30
N ILE A 29 -7.29 0.82 0.71
CA ILE A 29 -7.03 0.49 -0.69
C ILE A 29 -7.12 -1.03 -0.92
N VAL A 30 -6.62 -1.85 -0.01
CA VAL A 30 -6.65 -3.32 -0.17
C VAL A 30 -8.09 -3.84 -0.25
N PRO A 31 -9.02 -3.55 0.68
CA PRO A 31 -10.41 -4.00 0.55
C PRO A 31 -11.09 -3.50 -0.72
N ALA A 32 -10.83 -2.26 -1.13
CA ALA A 32 -11.38 -1.71 -2.38
C ALA A 32 -10.91 -2.50 -3.61
N LEU A 33 -9.61 -2.83 -3.69
CA LEU A 33 -9.05 -3.58 -4.80
C LEU A 33 -9.48 -5.06 -4.79
N VAL A 34 -9.69 -5.68 -3.61
CA VAL A 34 -10.25 -7.03 -3.50
C VAL A 34 -11.64 -7.12 -4.16
N ILE A 35 -12.43 -6.04 -4.11
CA ILE A 35 -13.75 -5.98 -4.76
C ILE A 35 -13.63 -5.70 -6.25
N VAL A 36 -12.75 -4.77 -6.65
CA VAL A 36 -12.64 -4.30 -8.04
C VAL A 36 -11.94 -5.31 -8.95
N PHE A 37 -10.88 -5.98 -8.49
CA PHE A 37 -10.06 -6.86 -9.35
C PHE A 37 -10.81 -8.08 -9.88
N PRO A 38 -11.68 -8.77 -9.11
CA PRO A 38 -12.58 -9.79 -9.66
C PRO A 38 -13.47 -9.27 -10.79
N LEU A 39 -13.98 -8.04 -10.68
CA LEU A 39 -14.84 -7.43 -11.71
C LEU A 39 -14.07 -7.14 -13.00
N LEU A 40 -12.74 -7.00 -12.93
CA LEU A 40 -11.85 -6.85 -14.07
C LEU A 40 -11.41 -8.20 -14.69
N GLY A 41 -11.92 -9.33 -14.18
CA GLY A 41 -11.58 -10.67 -14.69
C GLY A 41 -10.21 -11.18 -14.23
N ILE A 42 -9.64 -10.60 -13.17
CA ILE A 42 -8.37 -11.06 -12.59
C ILE A 42 -8.60 -12.43 -11.94
N PRO A 43 -7.78 -13.44 -12.25
CA PRO A 43 -7.96 -14.77 -11.68
C PRO A 43 -7.59 -14.80 -10.19
N ASN A 44 -8.32 -15.61 -9.41
CA ASN A 44 -8.26 -15.63 -7.95
C ASN A 44 -6.91 -16.07 -7.37
N ASP A 45 -6.14 -16.82 -8.14
CA ASP A 45 -4.79 -17.31 -7.81
C ASP A 45 -3.76 -16.17 -7.67
N LEU A 46 -3.90 -15.10 -8.45
CA LEU A 46 -3.01 -13.92 -8.42
C LEU A 46 -3.65 -12.70 -7.74
N LEU A 47 -4.93 -12.77 -7.40
CA LEU A 47 -5.72 -11.64 -6.90
C LEU A 47 -5.02 -10.92 -5.74
N MET A 48 -4.71 -11.61 -4.64
CA MET A 48 -4.15 -10.93 -3.47
C MET A 48 -2.74 -10.40 -3.70
N GLN A 49 -1.93 -11.06 -4.53
CA GLN A 49 -0.60 -10.57 -4.88
C GLN A 49 -0.69 -9.24 -5.63
N LEU A 50 -1.61 -9.14 -6.60
CA LEU A 50 -1.86 -7.91 -7.34
C LEU A 50 -2.48 -6.82 -6.47
N VAL A 51 -3.43 -7.17 -5.60
CA VAL A 51 -4.07 -6.22 -4.67
C VAL A 51 -3.04 -5.60 -3.73
N VAL A 52 -2.24 -6.43 -3.05
CA VAL A 52 -1.24 -5.96 -2.09
C VAL A 52 -0.13 -5.19 -2.80
N GLY A 53 0.35 -5.70 -3.94
CA GLY A 53 1.38 -5.02 -4.75
C GLY A 53 0.93 -3.65 -5.25
N THR A 54 -0.31 -3.56 -5.76
CA THR A 54 -0.87 -2.29 -6.25
C THR A 54 -1.07 -1.32 -5.09
N SER A 55 -1.56 -1.78 -3.93
CA SER A 55 -1.66 -0.94 -2.73
C SER A 55 -0.29 -0.40 -2.30
N LEU A 56 0.76 -1.22 -2.30
CA LEU A 56 2.12 -0.76 -2.00
C LEU A 56 2.63 0.26 -3.03
N ALA A 57 2.32 0.08 -4.31
CA ALA A 57 2.65 1.05 -5.34
C ALA A 57 2.00 2.42 -5.09
N THR A 58 0.74 2.45 -4.61
CA THR A 58 0.06 3.71 -4.24
C THR A 58 0.65 4.39 -3.00
N ILE A 59 1.31 3.63 -2.12
CA ILE A 59 1.98 4.16 -0.92
C ILE A 59 3.23 4.98 -1.29
N VAL A 60 3.90 4.69 -2.41
CA VAL A 60 5.12 5.38 -2.82
C VAL A 60 4.92 6.90 -3.01
N PRO A 61 4.00 7.39 -3.87
CA PRO A 61 3.82 8.82 -4.07
C PRO A 61 3.25 9.54 -2.83
N THR A 62 2.39 8.87 -2.06
CA THR A 62 1.81 9.45 -0.83
C THR A 62 2.87 9.59 0.26
N SER A 63 3.73 8.59 0.43
CA SER A 63 4.86 8.65 1.38
C SER A 63 5.89 9.69 0.97
N ALA A 64 6.20 9.80 -0.32
CA ALA A 64 7.09 10.85 -0.82
C ALA A 64 6.55 12.25 -0.51
N SER A 65 5.25 12.47 -0.74
CA SER A 65 4.57 13.72 -0.40
C SER A 65 4.63 14.02 1.10
N ALA A 66 4.37 13.02 1.96
CA ALA A 66 4.44 13.15 3.40
C ALA A 66 5.86 13.51 3.88
N VAL A 67 6.88 12.79 3.42
CA VAL A 67 8.29 13.08 3.75
C VAL A 67 8.66 14.49 3.32
N TYR A 68 8.27 14.91 2.12
CA TYR A 68 8.52 16.27 1.64
C TYR A 68 7.87 17.34 2.54
N ALA A 69 6.62 17.12 2.97
CA ALA A 69 5.93 18.04 3.88
C ALA A 69 6.62 18.11 5.26
N HIS A 70 7.07 16.99 5.82
CA HIS A 70 7.83 16.96 7.07
C HIS A 70 9.21 17.59 6.93
N TYR A 71 9.88 17.38 5.79
CA TYR A 71 11.18 17.97 5.50
C TYR A 71 11.11 19.50 5.49
N ARG A 72 10.08 20.06 4.83
CA ARG A 72 9.84 21.52 4.82
C ARG A 72 9.61 22.12 6.20
N ARG A 73 9.17 21.31 7.18
CA ARG A 73 8.95 21.72 8.57
C ARG A 73 10.18 21.50 9.46
N GLY A 74 11.30 21.02 8.91
CA GLY A 74 12.51 20.69 9.68
C GLY A 74 12.34 19.49 10.63
N ALA A 75 11.27 18.70 10.48
CA ALA A 75 10.89 17.65 11.42
C ALA A 75 11.46 16.26 11.05
N VAL A 76 12.37 16.18 10.06
CA VAL A 76 12.92 14.91 9.58
C VAL A 76 14.25 14.62 10.28
N ASN A 77 14.29 13.54 11.06
CA ASN A 77 15.54 13.02 11.62
C ASN A 77 16.27 12.14 10.59
N TRP A 78 17.19 12.75 9.84
CA TRP A 78 17.98 12.07 8.82
C TRP A 78 18.93 11.00 9.35
N GLN A 79 19.38 11.13 10.60
CA GLN A 79 20.25 10.14 11.24
C GLN A 79 19.48 8.84 11.49
N LEU A 80 18.29 8.94 12.07
CA LEU A 80 17.40 7.80 12.28
C LEU A 80 16.99 7.17 10.93
N PHE A 81 16.64 8.00 9.94
CA PHE A 81 16.29 7.51 8.61
C PHE A 81 17.41 6.65 8.00
N ARG A 82 18.67 7.11 8.04
CA ARG A 82 19.80 6.34 7.50
C ARG A 82 20.06 5.03 8.24
N GLN A 83 19.77 4.97 9.53
CA GLN A 83 19.90 3.75 10.32
C GLN A 83 18.79 2.74 9.99
N LEU A 84 17.56 3.21 9.79
CA LEU A 84 16.39 2.34 9.54
C LEU A 84 16.21 1.95 8.08
N ALA A 85 16.55 2.83 7.13
CA ALA A 85 16.39 2.62 5.69
C ALA A 85 16.94 1.28 5.17
N PRO A 86 18.17 0.84 5.49
CA PRO A 86 18.68 -0.43 5.00
C PRO A 86 17.87 -1.62 5.51
N TRP A 87 17.48 -1.62 6.79
CA TRP A 87 16.65 -2.69 7.36
C TRP A 87 15.25 -2.74 6.75
N MET A 88 14.65 -1.57 6.50
CA MET A 88 13.36 -1.46 5.80
C MET A 88 13.45 -1.99 4.37
N LEU A 89 14.53 -1.66 3.65
CA LEU A 89 14.77 -2.15 2.28
C LEU A 89 14.93 -3.67 2.25
N ILE A 90 15.75 -4.23 3.14
CA ILE A 90 15.95 -5.67 3.25
C ILE A 90 14.62 -6.36 3.59
N GLY A 91 13.89 -5.85 4.59
CA GLY A 91 12.59 -6.38 4.98
C GLY A 91 11.57 -6.34 3.85
N ALA A 92 11.52 -5.25 3.08
CA ALA A 92 10.61 -5.13 1.94
C ALA A 92 10.95 -6.11 0.81
N ILE A 93 12.23 -6.29 0.49
CA ILE A 93 12.66 -7.25 -0.54
C ILE A 93 12.35 -8.67 -0.10
N VAL A 94 12.75 -9.05 1.12
CA VAL A 94 12.52 -10.40 1.67
C VAL A 94 11.01 -10.69 1.77
N GLY A 95 10.23 -9.74 2.29
CA GLY A 95 8.78 -9.85 2.38
C GLY A 95 8.12 -10.00 1.01
N GLY A 96 8.57 -9.26 0.00
CA GLY A 96 8.09 -9.39 -1.38
C GLY A 96 8.37 -10.76 -1.99
N GLN A 97 9.57 -11.30 -1.77
CA GLN A 97 9.91 -12.65 -2.24
C GLN A 97 9.06 -13.72 -1.54
N ILE A 98 8.85 -13.60 -0.23
CA ILE A 98 7.96 -14.52 0.52
C ILE A 98 6.52 -14.41 -0.02
N ALA A 99 6.02 -13.20 -0.27
CA ALA A 99 4.67 -12.99 -0.78
C ALA A 99 4.43 -13.64 -2.15
N HIS A 100 5.45 -13.69 -3.02
CA HIS A 100 5.38 -14.39 -4.31
C HIS A 100 5.24 -15.91 -4.17
N LEU A 101 5.77 -16.48 -3.08
CA LEU A 101 5.69 -17.92 -2.79
C LEU A 101 4.38 -18.32 -2.11
N LEU A 102 3.62 -17.35 -1.59
CA LEU A 102 2.37 -17.59 -0.89
C LEU A 102 1.18 -17.60 -1.85
N SER A 103 0.22 -18.50 -1.59
CA SER A 103 -1.05 -18.52 -2.28
C SER A 103 -1.91 -17.31 -1.92
N SER A 104 -2.79 -16.90 -2.82
CA SER A 104 -3.73 -15.79 -2.62
C SER A 104 -4.51 -15.91 -1.30
N LEU A 105 -4.95 -17.13 -0.95
CA LEU A 105 -5.66 -17.39 0.32
C LEU A 105 -4.78 -17.18 1.56
N ALA A 106 -3.51 -17.61 1.51
CA ALA A 106 -2.59 -17.39 2.62
C ALA A 106 -2.33 -15.89 2.82
N LEU A 107 -2.14 -15.15 1.72
CA LEU A 107 -1.93 -13.71 1.76
C LEU A 107 -3.17 -12.96 2.28
N GLN A 108 -4.36 -13.39 1.88
CA GLN A 108 -5.64 -12.86 2.39
C GLN A 108 -5.78 -13.06 3.90
N ARG A 109 -5.49 -14.26 4.40
CA ARG A 109 -5.56 -14.55 5.84
C ARG A 109 -4.56 -13.76 6.64
N SER A 110 -3.31 -13.68 6.18
CA SER A 110 -2.27 -12.89 6.82
C SER A 110 -2.65 -11.41 6.88
N PHE A 111 -3.19 -10.86 5.79
CA PHE A 111 -3.68 -9.47 5.77
C PHE A 111 -4.86 -9.28 6.73
N GLY A 112 -5.82 -10.22 6.74
CA GLY A 112 -6.97 -10.17 7.65
C GLY A 112 -6.58 -10.20 9.13
N ILE A 113 -5.59 -11.02 9.49
CA ILE A 113 -5.05 -11.08 10.87
C ILE A 113 -4.30 -9.79 11.22
N PHE A 114 -3.57 -9.19 10.27
CA PHE A 114 -2.83 -7.95 10.52
C PHE A 114 -3.73 -6.74 10.77
N VAL A 115 -4.91 -6.71 10.13
CA VAL A 115 -5.86 -5.59 10.22
C VAL A 115 -6.80 -5.69 11.43
N LEU A 116 -7.04 -6.91 11.96
CA LEU A 116 -7.81 -7.17 13.17
C LEU A 116 -7.00 -6.86 14.44
#